data_AF-A0A6L6XQK9-F1
#
_entry.id   AF-A0A6L6XQK9-F1
#
_cell.length_a   1.000
_cell.length_b   1.000
_cell.length_c   1.000
_cell.angle_alpha   90.00
_cell.angle_beta   90.00
_cell.angle_gamma   90.00
#
_symmetry.space_group_name_H-M   'P 1'
#
loop_
_entity.id
_entity.type
_entity.pdbx_description
1 polymer ?
#
loop_
_entity_poly.entity_id
_entity_poly.type
_entity_poly.pdbx_seq_one_letter_code
_entity_poly.pdbx_strand_id
1 'polypeptide(L)'
;MISTEGRPQWWSMAITRSALRLIPAGDTRDRWQQELVTELYGLSRTEQARHTWGVVTRAPALRAAATAPDRIVPEAVMRKPLRCRVGWHKWSHRYTDEHLRYLECTRCHKQGDAYDYLPPMGWG
;
A
#
# COMPACT_ATOMS: atom_id res chain seq x y z
N MET A 1 4.60 -3.32 31.05
CA MET A 1 4.91 -1.93 31.48
C MET A 1 4.06 -0.99 30.63
N ILE A 2 2.96 -0.47 31.18
CA ILE A 2 2.07 0.48 30.51
C ILE A 2 2.66 1.87 30.77
N SER A 3 3.32 2.46 29.78
CA SER A 3 3.79 3.85 29.87
C SER A 3 2.65 4.78 29.45
N THR A 4 1.92 5.29 30.44
CA THR A 4 0.97 6.39 30.30
C THR A 4 1.72 7.70 30.07
N GLU A 5 2.19 7.93 28.86
CA GLU A 5 2.62 9.27 28.42
C GLU A 5 1.48 9.91 27.62
N GLY A 6 0.46 10.36 28.34
CA GLY A 6 -0.81 10.89 27.82
C GLY A 6 -0.74 12.24 27.11
N ARG A 7 0.39 12.57 26.46
CA ARG A 7 0.50 13.74 25.58
C ARG A 7 1.08 13.32 24.23
N PRO A 8 0.34 13.57 23.13
CA PRO A 8 0.85 13.30 21.81
C PRO A 8 2.05 14.20 21.51
N GLN A 9 3.07 13.63 20.86
CA GLN A 9 4.21 14.41 20.41
C GLN A 9 3.74 15.43 19.36
N TRP A 10 4.30 16.65 19.42
CA TRP A 10 3.93 17.73 18.51
C TRP A 10 4.11 17.33 17.03
N TRP A 11 5.16 16.55 16.74
CA TRP A 11 5.45 16.07 15.39
C TRP A 11 4.44 15.01 14.94
N SER A 12 3.98 14.13 15.84
CA SER A 12 2.96 13.11 15.51
C SER A 12 1.64 13.78 15.13
N MET A 13 1.23 14.80 15.87
CA MET A 13 0.06 15.61 15.50
C MET A 13 0.24 16.33 14.17
N ALA A 14 1.39 16.98 13.97
CA ALA A 14 1.67 17.74 12.75
C ALA A 14 1.67 16.85 11.50
N ILE A 15 2.29 15.67 11.58
CA ILE A 15 2.35 14.70 10.47
C ILE A 15 0.97 14.09 10.22
N THR A 16 0.25 13.65 11.25
CA THR A 16 -1.12 13.10 11.11
C THR A 16 -2.05 14.11 10.43
N ARG A 17 -2.03 15.38 10.85
CA ARG A 17 -2.81 16.45 10.18
C ARG A 17 -2.35 16.68 8.74
N SER A 18 -1.04 16.67 8.50
CA SER A 18 -0.48 16.90 7.17
C SER A 18 -0.84 15.79 6.20
N ALA A 19 -0.87 14.53 6.65
CA ALA A 19 -1.25 13.38 5.83
C ALA A 19 -2.66 13.53 5.25
N LEU A 20 -3.59 14.12 6.01
CA LEU A 20 -4.97 14.32 5.58
C LEU A 20 -5.17 15.53 4.66
N ARG A 21 -4.16 16.39 4.46
CA ARG A 21 -4.24 17.47 3.46
C ARG A 21 -4.36 16.95 2.03
N LEU A 22 -4.00 15.68 1.82
CA LEU A 22 -4.23 14.99 0.55
C LEU A 22 -5.72 14.66 0.33
N ILE A 23 -6.59 14.82 1.31
CA ILE A 23 -8.02 14.54 1.19
C ILE A 23 -8.75 15.85 0.90
N PRO A 24 -9.75 15.89 0.00
CA PRO A 24 -10.55 17.09 -0.24
C PRO A 24 -11.11 17.67 1.07
N ALA A 25 -11.19 19.00 1.15
CA ALA A 25 -11.79 19.66 2.30
C ALA A 25 -13.27 19.30 2.42
N GLY A 26 -13.71 19.03 3.66
CA GLY A 26 -15.10 18.69 3.97
C GLY A 26 -15.22 17.94 5.29
N ASP A 27 -16.46 17.70 5.71
CA ASP A 27 -16.79 17.11 7.02
C ASP A 27 -16.11 15.75 7.26
N THR A 28 -15.92 14.94 6.22
CA THR A 28 -15.23 13.64 6.31
C THR A 28 -13.76 13.79 6.71
N ARG A 29 -13.05 14.75 6.10
CA ARG A 29 -11.64 15.01 6.43
C ARG A 29 -11.51 15.51 7.85
N ASP A 30 -12.38 16.43 8.25
CA ASP A 30 -12.31 17.06 9.57
C ASP A 30 -12.64 16.06 10.69
N ARG A 31 -13.62 15.17 10.46
CA ARG A 31 -13.93 14.03 11.32
C ARG A 31 -12.76 13.08 11.47
N TRP A 32 -12.17 12.61 10.36
CA TRP A 32 -11.00 11.71 10.40
C TRP A 32 -9.80 12.35 11.07
N GLN A 33 -9.60 13.67 10.90
CA GLN A 33 -8.54 14.38 11.59
C GLN A 33 -8.75 14.36 13.10
N GLN A 34 -9.98 14.58 13.55
CA GLN A 34 -10.31 14.55 14.97
C GLN A 34 -10.15 13.15 15.56
N GLU A 35 -10.61 12.10 14.87
CA GLU A 35 -10.45 10.70 15.27
C GLU A 35 -8.96 10.32 15.41
N LEU A 36 -8.17 10.53 14.35
CA LEU A 36 -6.75 10.14 14.35
C LEU A 36 -5.91 10.95 15.35
N VAL A 37 -6.25 12.22 15.61
CA VAL A 37 -5.60 13.00 16.67
C VAL A 37 -6.00 12.48 18.06
N THR A 38 -7.27 12.10 18.24
CA THR A 38 -7.76 11.54 19.51
C THR A 38 -7.07 10.22 19.83
N GLU A 39 -6.87 9.34 18.84
CA GLU A 39 -6.16 8.09 19.01
C GLU A 39 -4.74 8.29 19.57
N LEU A 40 -4.03 9.35 19.18
CA LEU A 40 -2.67 9.62 19.66
C LEU A 40 -2.58 9.86 21.18
N TYR A 41 -3.64 10.36 21.83
CA TYR A 41 -3.64 10.62 23.28
C TYR A 41 -3.61 9.34 24.13
N GLY A 42 -3.99 8.19 23.56
CA GLY A 42 -3.97 6.89 24.23
C GLY A 42 -2.68 6.09 23.99
N LEU A 43 -1.74 6.59 23.20
CA LEU A 43 -0.59 5.82 22.71
C LEU A 43 0.72 6.26 23.37
N SER A 44 1.58 5.28 23.67
CA SER A 44 2.98 5.53 24.02
C SER A 44 3.76 6.10 22.83
N ARG A 45 4.95 6.68 23.05
CA ARG A 45 5.75 7.30 21.98
C ARG A 45 6.03 6.38 20.79
N THR A 46 6.36 5.11 21.06
CA THR A 46 6.63 4.12 20.01
C THR A 46 5.36 3.78 19.22
N GLU A 47 4.21 3.73 19.90
CA GLU A 47 2.92 3.48 19.27
C GLU A 47 2.46 4.71 18.46
N GLN A 48 2.73 5.93 18.94
CA GLN A 48 2.50 7.15 18.17
C GLN A 48 3.31 7.14 16.87
N ALA A 49 4.58 6.73 16.91
CA ALA A 49 5.41 6.61 15.70
C ALA A 49 4.83 5.59 14.70
N ARG A 50 4.44 4.41 15.18
CA ARG A 50 3.82 3.37 14.33
C ARG A 50 2.47 3.83 13.78
N HIS A 51 1.65 4.48 14.60
CA HIS A 51 0.34 5.02 14.22
C HIS A 51 0.50 6.10 13.15
N THR A 52 1.34 7.12 13.38
CA THR A 52 1.62 8.19 12.43
C THR A 52 2.15 7.63 11.10
N TRP A 53 3.05 6.63 11.14
CA TRP A 53 3.51 5.94 9.93
C TRP A 53 2.38 5.21 9.20
N GLY A 54 1.50 4.54 9.94
CA GLY A 54 0.29 3.91 9.40
C GLY A 54 -0.64 4.90 8.70
N VAL A 55 -0.83 6.09 9.29
CA VAL A 55 -1.64 7.17 8.68
C VAL A 55 -1.01 7.65 7.38
N VAL A 56 0.29 7.96 7.38
CA VAL A 56 1.01 8.47 6.19
C VAL A 56 0.96 7.47 5.04
N THR A 57 1.23 6.19 5.31
CA THR A 57 1.24 5.15 4.28
C THR A 57 -0.15 4.88 3.68
N ARG A 58 -1.22 5.13 4.43
CA ARG A 58 -2.62 4.95 4.01
C ARG A 58 -3.27 6.21 3.43
N ALA A 59 -2.66 7.39 3.56
CA ALA A 59 -3.23 8.65 3.09
C ALA A 59 -3.72 8.64 1.62
N PRO A 60 -3.03 8.00 0.65
CA PRO A 60 -3.54 7.88 -0.72
C PRO A 60 -4.82 7.03 -0.83
N ALA A 61 -4.93 5.96 -0.04
CA ALA A 61 -6.12 5.11 0.00
C ALA A 61 -7.30 5.86 0.65
N LEU A 62 -7.04 6.64 1.70
CA LEU A 62 -8.05 7.51 2.32
C LEU A 62 -8.55 8.59 1.33
N ARG A 63 -7.65 9.20 0.56
CA ARG A 63 -8.04 10.13 -0.52
C ARG A 63 -8.92 9.43 -1.56
N ALA A 64 -8.56 8.21 -1.98
CA ALA A 64 -9.35 7.45 -2.96
C ALA A 64 -10.75 7.15 -2.43
N ALA A 65 -10.88 6.70 -1.18
CA ALA A 65 -12.17 6.45 -0.53
C ALA A 65 -13.04 7.72 -0.44
N ALA A 66 -12.43 8.87 -0.12
CA ALA A 66 -13.14 10.15 -0.02
C ALA A 66 -13.57 10.74 -1.38
N THR A 67 -12.87 10.40 -2.48
CA THR A 67 -13.13 10.95 -3.82
C THR A 67 -13.97 10.05 -4.71
N ALA A 68 -14.07 8.77 -4.38
CA ALA A 68 -14.87 7.80 -5.10
C ALA A 68 -15.53 6.81 -4.13
N PRO A 69 -16.50 7.25 -3.31
CA PRO A 69 -17.16 6.39 -2.32
C PRO A 69 -17.85 5.16 -2.96
N ASP A 70 -18.15 5.22 -4.25
CA ASP A 70 -18.84 4.16 -5.01
C ASP A 70 -17.89 3.22 -5.78
N ARG A 71 -16.57 3.40 -5.66
CA ARG A 71 -15.63 2.43 -6.19
C ARG A 71 -15.47 1.32 -5.17
N ILE A 72 -16.15 0.20 -5.43
CA ILE A 72 -15.73 -1.13 -4.97
C ILE A 72 -14.22 -1.20 -5.21
N VAL A 73 -13.43 -1.09 -4.14
CA VAL A 73 -11.98 -1.27 -4.21
C VAL A 73 -11.82 -2.74 -4.57
N PRO A 74 -11.41 -3.09 -5.81
CA PRO A 74 -11.17 -4.49 -6.11
C PRO A 74 -10.11 -4.96 -5.12
N GLU A 75 -10.37 -6.06 -4.42
CA GLU A 75 -9.37 -6.68 -3.57
C GLU A 75 -8.04 -6.70 -4.30
N ALA A 76 -7.05 -6.06 -3.67
CA ALA A 76 -5.67 -6.09 -4.08
C ALA A 76 -5.42 -5.69 -5.55
N VAL A 77 -5.24 -4.38 -5.77
CA VAL A 77 -4.19 -3.95 -6.69
C VAL A 77 -2.85 -4.40 -6.07
N MET A 78 -2.53 -5.69 -6.20
CA MET A 78 -1.20 -6.26 -6.01
C MET A 78 -0.27 -5.42 -6.88
N ARG A 79 0.33 -4.40 -6.28
CA ARG A 79 1.23 -3.49 -6.99
C ARG A 79 2.31 -4.38 -7.60
N LYS A 80 2.29 -4.50 -8.94
CA LYS A 80 3.30 -5.28 -9.68
C LYS A 80 4.68 -4.92 -9.11
N PRO A 81 5.46 -5.90 -8.63
CA PRO A 81 6.80 -5.65 -8.13
C PRO A 81 7.59 -4.86 -9.16
N LEU A 82 8.41 -3.90 -8.72
CA LEU A 82 9.14 -3.00 -9.63
C LEU A 82 9.95 -3.77 -10.67
N ARG A 83 10.56 -4.89 -10.27
CA ARG A 83 11.27 -5.81 -11.18
C ARG A 83 10.38 -6.30 -12.33
N CYS A 84 9.13 -6.67 -12.04
CA CYS A 84 8.17 -7.09 -13.06
C CYS A 84 7.68 -5.92 -13.94
N ARG A 85 7.82 -4.66 -13.49
CA ARG A 85 7.49 -3.49 -14.32
C ARG A 85 8.56 -3.18 -15.35
N VAL A 86 9.83 -3.48 -15.04
CA VAL A 86 10.96 -3.33 -15.96
C VAL A 86 11.24 -4.62 -16.77
N GLY A 87 10.26 -5.53 -16.86
CA GLY A 87 10.36 -6.77 -17.62
C GLY A 87 11.15 -7.89 -16.95
N TRP A 88 11.65 -7.71 -15.72
CA TRP A 88 12.42 -8.73 -15.00
C TRP A 88 11.49 -9.69 -14.23
N HIS A 89 10.90 -10.60 -15.00
CA HIS A 89 10.05 -11.66 -14.49
C HIS A 89 10.88 -12.84 -13.98
N LYS A 90 10.41 -13.44 -12.87
CA LYS A 90 10.89 -14.76 -12.43
C LYS A 90 9.89 -15.80 -12.94
N TRP A 91 10.20 -16.43 -14.06
CA TRP A 91 9.33 -17.42 -14.70
C TRP A 91 9.41 -18.77 -13.99
N SER A 92 8.26 -19.44 -13.86
CA SER A 92 8.14 -20.81 -13.39
C SER A 92 7.12 -21.55 -14.24
N HIS A 93 7.33 -22.84 -14.43
CA HIS A 93 6.32 -23.67 -15.09
C HIS A 93 5.20 -24.01 -14.12
N ARG A 94 3.97 -23.91 -14.63
CA ARG A 94 2.74 -24.32 -13.98
C ARG A 94 2.00 -25.28 -14.90
N TYR A 95 1.10 -26.05 -14.30
CA TYR A 95 0.21 -26.94 -15.01
C TYR A 95 -1.22 -26.45 -14.77
N THR A 96 -2.04 -26.44 -15.82
CA THR A 96 -3.49 -26.35 -15.65
C THR A 96 -4.04 -27.69 -15.17
N ASP A 97 -5.28 -27.72 -14.70
CA ASP A 97 -5.95 -28.97 -14.31
C ASP A 97 -6.04 -29.98 -15.49
N GLU A 98 -6.05 -29.46 -16.72
CA GLU A 98 -5.97 -30.21 -17.97
C GLU A 98 -4.53 -30.67 -18.33
N HIS A 99 -3.58 -30.55 -17.40
CA HIS A 99 -2.16 -30.90 -17.55
C HIS A 99 -1.41 -30.09 -18.62
N LEU A 100 -1.95 -28.95 -19.08
CA LEU A 100 -1.24 -28.08 -20.02
C LEU A 100 -0.19 -27.27 -19.28
N ARG A 101 1.05 -27.32 -19.77
CA ARG A 101 2.18 -26.58 -19.20
C ARG A 101 2.16 -25.14 -19.69
N TYR A 102 2.12 -24.19 -18.76
CA TYR A 102 2.25 -22.76 -19.07
C TYR A 102 3.34 -22.11 -18.21
N LEU A 103 3.86 -20.99 -18.68
CA LEU A 103 4.82 -20.16 -17.94
C LEU A 103 4.06 -19.11 -17.16
N GLU A 104 4.39 -18.98 -15.87
CA GLU A 104 3.83 -17.98 -14.99
C GLU A 104 4.93 -17.31 -14.18
N CYS A 105 4.90 -15.98 -14.09
CA CYS A 105 5.79 -15.26 -13.20
C CYS A 105 5.36 -15.46 -11.75
N THR A 106 6.24 -16.02 -10.90
CA THR A 106 5.93 -16.31 -9.48
C THR A 106 5.71 -15.07 -8.62
N ARG A 107 5.92 -13.86 -9.16
CA ARG A 107 5.84 -12.59 -8.41
C ARG A 107 4.64 -11.74 -8.80
N CYS A 108 4.29 -11.73 -10.08
CA CYS A 108 3.21 -10.87 -10.60
C CYS A 108 2.16 -11.64 -11.38
N HIS A 109 2.27 -12.98 -11.44
CA HIS A 109 1.33 -13.89 -12.09
C HIS A 109 1.08 -13.59 -13.57
N LYS A 110 2.01 -12.85 -14.22
CA LYS A 110 1.98 -12.66 -15.68
C LYS A 110 2.21 -14.04 -16.31
N GLN A 111 1.37 -14.43 -17.26
CA GLN A 111 1.62 -15.60 -18.09
C GLN A 111 2.56 -15.23 -19.24
N GLY A 112 3.52 -16.10 -19.55
CA GLY A 112 4.52 -15.87 -20.59
C GLY A 112 4.24 -16.73 -21.82
N ASP A 113 4.44 -16.15 -23.00
CA ASP A 113 4.44 -16.88 -24.26
C ASP A 113 5.83 -17.51 -24.51
N ALA A 114 5.94 -18.44 -25.46
CA ALA A 114 7.21 -19.12 -25.78
C ALA A 114 8.36 -18.15 -26.14
N TYR A 115 8.04 -16.94 -26.61
CA TYR A 115 9.00 -15.90 -26.97
C TYR A 115 9.48 -15.04 -25.79
N ASP A 116 8.77 -15.03 -24.65
CA ASP A 116 9.11 -14.28 -23.43
C ASP A 116 10.27 -14.91 -22.63
N TYR A 117 10.76 -16.08 -23.07
CA TYR A 117 11.87 -16.83 -22.45
C TYR A 117 13.26 -16.37 -22.89
N LEU A 118 13.38 -15.68 -24.02
CA LEU A 118 14.69 -15.23 -24.50
C LEU A 118 15.22 -14.13 -23.57
N PRO A 119 16.29 -14.35 -22.79
CA PRO A 119 16.96 -13.25 -22.12
C PRO A 119 17.38 -12.23 -23.19
N PRO A 120 17.45 -10.92 -22.87
CA PRO A 120 18.04 -9.96 -23.81
C PRO A 120 19.46 -10.46 -24.10
N MET A 121 19.67 -10.98 -25.32
CA MET A 121 20.99 -11.37 -25.80
C MET A 121 21.82 -10.10 -25.91
N GLY A 122 22.52 -9.75 -24.83
CA GLY A 122 23.63 -8.84 -24.87
C GLY A 122 24.74 -9.51 -25.67
N TRP A 123 25.05 -8.96 -26.83
CA TRP A 123 26.27 -9.27 -27.56
C TRP A 123 27.45 -8.70 -26.78
N GLY A 124 28.39 -9.56 -26.42
CA GLY A 124 29.70 -9.25 -25.84
C GLY A 124 30.68 -10.32 -26.27
#